data_AF-A0A971RY50-F1
#
_entry.id   AF-A0A971RY50-F1
#
_cell.length_a   1.000
_cell.length_b   1.000
_cell.length_c   1.000
_cell.angle_alpha   90.00
_cell.angle_beta   90.00
_cell.angle_gamma   90.00
#
_symmetry.space_group_name_H-M   'P 1'
#
loop_
_entity.id
_entity.type
_entity.pdbx_description
1 polymer ?
#
loop_
_entity_poly.entity_id
_entity_poly.type
_entity_poly.pdbx_seq_one_letter_code
_entity_poly.pdbx_strand_id
1 'polypeptide(L)' 'LLMGYGARMALGCNIGGLFSSISSLSLSGWVFAIAVAIGAFIGGKIIFRVLI' A
#
# COMPACT_ATOMS: atom_id res chain seq x y z
N LEU A 1 -11.68 1.27 -6.86
CA LEU A 1 -11.77 2.73 -6.73
C LEU A 1 -10.78 3.29 -5.70
N LEU A 2 -10.87 2.89 -4.42
CA LEU A 2 -9.97 3.36 -3.35
C LEU A 2 -8.47 3.14 -3.63
N MET A 3 -8.09 1.99 -4.18
CA MET A 3 -6.69 1.68 -4.53
C MET A 3 -6.12 2.60 -5.63
N GLY A 4 -6.95 2.97 -6.62
CA GLY A 4 -6.57 3.90 -7.69
C GLY A 4 -6.51 5.36 -7.22
N TYR A 5 -7.39 5.75 -6.29
CA TYR A 5 -7.35 7.08 -5.67
C TYR A 5 -6.07 7.27 -4.84
N GLY A 6 -5.71 6.25 -4.04
CA GLY A 6 -4.45 6.22 -3.30
C GLY A 6 -3.22 6.28 -4.21
N ALA A 7 -3.24 5.58 -5.35
CA ALA A 7 -2.14 5.60 -6.31
C ALA A 7 -1.89 6.98 -6.94
N ARG A 8 -2.96 7.77 -7.15
CA ARG A 8 -2.81 9.16 -7.63
C ARG A 8 -2.25 10.09 -6.56
N MET A 9 -2.66 9.94 -5.31
CA MET A 9 -2.11 10.74 -4.20
C MET A 9 -0.65 10.39 -3.90
N ALA A 10 -0.29 9.11 -3.98
CA ALA A 10 1.08 8.65 -3.76
C ALA A 10 1.99 8.80 -4.99
N LEU A 11 1.47 9.32 -6.12
CA LEU A 11 2.17 9.45 -7.41
C LEU A 11 2.84 8.14 -7.86
N GLY A 12 2.26 7.00 -7.49
CA GLY A 12 2.92 5.69 -7.62
C GLY A 12 1.97 4.53 -7.36
N CYS A 13 2.35 3.36 -7.86
CA CYS A 13 1.65 2.09 -7.63
C CYS A 13 2.55 1.09 -6.89
N ASN A 14 2.04 -0.07 -6.49
CA ASN A 14 2.86 -1.09 -5.82
C ASN A 14 4.09 -1.54 -6.63
N ILE A 15 4.08 -1.43 -7.96
CA ILE A 15 5.21 -1.79 -8.82
C ILE A 15 6.13 -0.58 -9.09
N GLY A 16 5.56 0.59 -9.36
CA GLY A 16 6.34 1.79 -9.68
C GLY A 16 6.86 2.56 -8.46
N GLY A 17 6.10 2.58 -7.36
CA GLY A 17 6.43 3.29 -6.13
C GLY A 17 7.13 2.39 -5.11
N LEU A 18 6.54 1.24 -4.77
CA LEU A 18 7.12 0.37 -3.73
C LEU A 18 8.40 -0.32 -4.22
N PHE A 19 8.38 -0.99 -5.38
CA PHE A 19 9.55 -1.70 -5.92
C PHE A 19 10.71 -0.76 -6.31
N SER A 20 10.42 0.37 -6.95
CA SER A 20 11.45 1.34 -7.33
C SER A 20 12.07 2.04 -6.12
N SER A 21 11.26 2.48 -5.15
CA SER A 21 11.78 3.16 -3.95
C SER A 21 12.49 2.22 -2.97
N ILE A 22 12.10 0.94 -2.90
CA ILE A 22 12.86 -0.08 -2.15
C ILE A 22 14.21 -0.39 -2.82
N SER A 23 14.25 -0.47 -4.15
CA SER A 23 15.51 -0.69 -4.87
C SER A 23 16.50 0.47 -4.73
N SER A 24 16.01 1.70 -4.51
CA SER A 24 16.84 2.87 -4.23
C SER A 24 17.12 3.08 -2.72
N LEU A 25 16.71 2.14 -1.86
CA LEU A 25 16.79 2.21 -0.40
C LEU A 25 16.24 3.53 0.20
N SER A 26 15.16 4.04 -0.39
CA SER A 26 14.59 5.34 -0.02
C SER A 26 13.58 5.21 1.13
N LEU A 27 13.60 6.17 2.07
CA LEU A 27 12.72 6.20 3.24
C LEU A 27 11.23 6.19 2.85
N SER A 28 10.89 6.84 1.73
CA SER A 28 9.53 6.91 1.19
C SER A 28 9.00 5.54 0.77
N GLY A 29 9.85 4.66 0.23
CA GLY A 29 9.47 3.30 -0.13
C GLY A 29 9.14 2.43 1.08
N TRP A 30 9.90 2.61 2.17
CA TRP A 30 9.64 1.94 3.44
C TRP A 30 8.35 2.41 4.11
N VAL A 31 8.10 3.73 4.14
CA VAL A 31 6.84 4.29 4.68
C VAL A 31 5.64 3.80 3.87
N PHE A 32 5.76 3.76 2.54
CA PHE A 32 4.71 3.24 1.66
C PHE A 32 4.45 1.75 1.89
N ALA A 33 5.50 0.94 2.10
CA ALA A 33 5.38 -0.48 2.41
C ALA A 33 4.66 -0.73 3.74
N ILE A 34 4.98 0.01 4.80
CA ILE A 34 4.31 -0.11 6.10
C ILE A 34 2.84 0.31 6.00
N ALA A 35 2.54 1.42 5.32
CA ALA A 35 1.16 1.89 5.13
C ALA A 35 0.30 0.87 4.37
N VAL A 36 0.83 0.27 3.30
CA VAL A 36 0.15 -0.79 2.53
C VAL A 36 -0.04 -2.05 3.38
N ALA A 37 0.97 -2.46 4.15
CA ALA A 37 0.88 -3.65 5.00
C ALA A 37 -0.22 -3.50 6.09
N ILE A 38 -0.27 -2.35 6.76
CA ILE A 38 -1.29 -2.06 7.78
C ILE A 38 -2.69 -1.99 7.12
N GLY A 39 -2.82 -1.31 5.98
CA GLY A 39 -4.06 -1.21 5.24
C GLY A 39 -4.59 -2.58 4.78
N ALA A 40 -3.70 -3.46 4.31
CA ALA A 40 -4.05 -4.83 3.92
C ALA A 40 -4.45 -5.69 5.12
N PHE A 41 -3.76 -5.56 6.26
CA PHE A 41 -4.08 -6.30 7.48
C PHE A 41 -5.44 -5.91 8.05
N ILE A 42 -5.73 -4.60 8.12
CA ILE A 42 -7.02 -4.09 8.60
C ILE A 42 -8.14 -4.44 7.62
N GLY A 43 -7.93 -4.22 6.31
CA GLY A 43 -8.90 -4.56 5.27
C GLY A 43 -9.22 -6.06 5.24
N GLY A 44 -8.19 -6.90 5.36
CA GLY A 44 -8.34 -8.35 5.46
C GLY A 44 -9.15 -8.75 6.68
N LYS A 45 -8.88 -8.17 7.85
CA LYS A 45 -9.62 -8.45 9.09
C LYS A 45 -11.09 -8.00 9.01
N ILE A 46 -11.38 -6.86 8.37
CA ILE A 46 -12.75 -6.37 8.16
C ILE A 46 -13.50 -7.29 7.19
N ILE A 47 -12.89 -7.65 6.07
CA ILE A 47 -13.50 -8.55 5.08
C ILE A 47 -13.75 -9.93 5.69
N PHE A 48 -12.78 -10.50 6.42
CA PHE A 48 -12.95 -11.78 7.11
C PHE A 48 -14.09 -11.77 8.13
N ARG A 49 -14.31 -10.63 8.79
CA ARG A 49 -15.37 -10.44 9.79
C ARG A 49 -16.75 -10.21 9.16
N VAL A 50 -16.81 -9.68 7.95
CA VAL A 50 -18.06 -9.43 7.19
C VAL A 50 -18.50 -10.65 6.40
N LEU A 51 -17.57 -11.52 5.99
CA LEU A 51 -17.85 -12.70 5.19
C LEU A 51 -18.18 -13.95 6.03
N ILE A 52 -17.93 -13.94 7.35
CA ILE A 52 -18.24 -15.01 8.29
C ILE A 52 -19.43 -14.62 9.17
#